data_AF-A0A7S0SQK3-F1
#
_entry.id   AF-A0A7S0SQK3-F1
#
_cell.length_a   1.000
_cell.length_b   1.000
_cell.length_c   1.000
_cell.angle_alpha   90.00
_cell.angle_beta   90.00
_cell.angle_gamma   90.00
#
_symmetry.space_group_name_H-M   'P 1'
#
loop_
_entity.id
_entity.type
_entity.pdbx_description
1 polymer ?
#
loop_
_entity_poly.entity_id
_entity_poly.type
_entity_poly.pdbx_seq_one_letter_code
_entity_poly.pdbx_strand_id
1 'polypeptide(L)'
;MDALRSLLTRGVARLSLQRRVLIVTADPTAADAARKAGVKAVALVAGHQSRVALKWAAAHAAISAGWPVLLLDPHTALIQDPSPFFSRDSDVEAASDGWDDTTAYGYDHVVDDPDMGWSRFCHGGRVLSSDPGFALLMPTAESAAVAALVAARLLNEALQVGVSTRSTGVNRGVAGGARGVGGGPGGGPGPGDAEDFEHLAFNEAIFLPSHGAYVAPGVMRRTLNYLCFANSKAVFRFMRKDRRFGDRDAHAPVVVRLSYHRAEPARLEDVYLKYLEGNGGPLGTWSDGNGKGEGAAGGDNSATCKMHAALVAPTPGQEDASAMAQHFRLHRTWSWGGVTPFTFGPGGRLSTPWGAGQWGLVPAR
;
A
#
# COMPACT_ATOMS: atom_id res chain seq x y z
N MET A 1 17.12 7.09 0.88
CA MET A 1 18.16 7.52 -0.07
C MET A 1 18.62 6.40 -1.00
N ASP A 2 18.81 5.18 -0.50
CA ASP A 2 19.30 4.06 -1.31
C ASP A 2 18.38 3.75 -2.49
N ALA A 3 17.07 3.59 -2.24
CA ALA A 3 16.09 3.35 -3.30
C ALA A 3 16.13 4.40 -4.42
N LEU A 4 16.29 5.69 -4.08
CA LEU A 4 16.45 6.75 -5.07
C LEU A 4 17.71 6.55 -5.92
N ARG A 5 18.84 6.19 -5.31
CA ARG A 5 20.08 5.91 -6.06
C ARG A 5 19.89 4.73 -7.00
N SER A 6 19.28 3.66 -6.53
CA SER A 6 18.96 2.46 -7.32
C SER A 6 18.07 2.79 -8.50
N LEU A 7 17.00 3.56 -8.29
CA LEU A 7 16.12 4.03 -9.35
C LEU A 7 16.89 4.90 -10.35
N LEU A 8 17.71 5.84 -9.89
CA LEU A 8 18.48 6.74 -10.76
C LEU A 8 19.48 5.98 -11.64
N THR A 9 20.18 4.99 -11.11
CA THR A 9 21.23 4.27 -11.83
C THR A 9 20.67 3.11 -12.66
N ARG A 10 19.89 2.22 -12.05
CA ARG A 10 19.39 0.97 -12.66
C ARG A 10 18.08 1.16 -13.41
N GLY A 11 17.35 2.24 -13.13
CA GLY A 11 16.15 2.64 -13.89
C GLY A 11 16.45 3.77 -14.87
N VAL A 12 16.53 5.00 -14.36
CA VAL A 12 16.56 6.24 -15.16
C VAL A 12 17.77 6.29 -16.10
N ALA A 13 18.99 6.06 -15.59
CA ALA A 13 20.20 6.18 -16.40
C ALA A 13 20.31 5.04 -17.43
N ARG A 14 20.07 3.79 -17.00
CA ARG A 14 20.06 2.61 -17.88
C ARG A 14 19.06 2.74 -19.03
N LEU A 15 17.87 3.28 -18.76
CA LEU A 15 16.80 3.47 -19.75
C LEU A 15 16.92 4.80 -20.53
N SER A 16 18.00 5.56 -20.34
CA SER A 16 18.22 6.86 -21.00
C SER A 16 17.11 7.90 -20.77
N LEU A 17 16.49 7.88 -19.57
CA LEU A 17 15.36 8.75 -19.21
C LEU A 17 15.78 10.07 -18.55
N GLN A 18 17.08 10.38 -18.46
CA GLN A 18 17.60 11.53 -17.69
C GLN A 18 17.06 12.90 -18.16
N ARG A 19 16.61 13.00 -19.41
CA ARG A 19 15.99 14.22 -19.99
C ARG A 19 14.47 14.30 -19.79
N ARG A 20 13.85 13.21 -19.33
CA ARG A 20 12.39 13.08 -19.11
C ARG A 20 12.01 13.05 -17.63
N VAL A 21 13.00 13.08 -16.73
CA VAL A 21 12.81 13.04 -15.28
C VAL A 21 13.07 14.42 -14.68
N LEU A 22 12.13 14.88 -13.87
CA LEU A 22 12.27 16.04 -12.99
C LEU A 22 12.41 15.53 -11.55
N ILE A 23 13.44 15.98 -10.85
CA ILE A 23 13.60 15.75 -9.40
C ILE A 23 13.33 17.07 -8.69
N VAL A 24 12.31 17.10 -7.85
CA VAL A 24 12.06 18.20 -6.92
C VAL A 24 12.33 17.70 -5.51
N THR A 25 13.25 18.35 -4.79
CA THR A 25 13.69 17.90 -3.47
C THR A 25 14.11 19.06 -2.60
N ALA A 26 13.98 18.92 -1.28
CA ALA A 26 14.59 19.80 -0.28
C ALA A 26 15.92 19.26 0.26
N ASP A 27 16.28 18.01 -0.08
CA ASP A 27 17.53 17.36 0.33
C ASP A 27 18.64 17.59 -0.71
N PRO A 28 19.72 18.32 -0.36
CA PRO A 28 20.87 18.53 -1.24
C PRO A 28 21.53 17.22 -1.69
N THR A 29 21.54 16.20 -0.84
CA THR A 29 22.13 14.89 -1.14
C THR A 29 21.37 14.19 -2.26
N ALA A 30 20.03 14.26 -2.24
CA ALA A 30 19.18 13.74 -3.29
C ALA A 30 19.37 14.52 -4.60
N ALA A 31 19.48 15.85 -4.52
CA ALA A 31 19.75 16.70 -5.68
C ALA A 31 21.09 16.36 -6.34
N ASP A 32 22.15 16.19 -5.54
CA ASP A 32 23.48 15.84 -6.05
C ASP A 32 23.53 14.43 -6.62
N ALA A 33 22.83 13.47 -6.01
CA ALA A 33 22.69 12.12 -6.57
C ALA A 33 22.01 12.15 -7.95
N ALA A 34 20.93 12.92 -8.10
CA ALA A 34 20.23 13.08 -9.38
C ALA A 34 21.12 13.73 -10.45
N ARG A 35 21.85 14.80 -10.09
CA ARG A 35 22.80 15.46 -11.01
C ARG A 35 23.92 14.52 -11.45
N LYS A 36 24.50 13.75 -10.52
CA LYS A 36 25.52 12.73 -10.82
C LYS A 36 25.01 11.62 -11.74
N ALA A 37 23.74 11.25 -11.61
CA ALA A 37 23.07 10.31 -12.52
C ALA A 37 22.73 10.91 -13.89
N GLY A 38 23.03 12.20 -14.12
CA GLY A 38 22.84 12.88 -15.40
C GLY A 38 21.48 13.55 -15.58
N VAL A 39 20.61 13.54 -14.56
CA VAL A 39 19.31 14.23 -14.58
C VAL A 39 19.54 15.72 -14.75
N LYS A 40 18.94 16.30 -15.79
CA LYS A 40 19.12 17.72 -16.14
C LYS A 40 18.17 18.64 -15.36
N ALA A 41 16.95 18.19 -15.11
CA ALA A 41 15.95 18.95 -14.39
C ALA A 41 15.96 18.55 -12.91
N VAL A 42 16.72 19.31 -12.09
CA VAL A 42 16.79 19.12 -10.63
C VAL A 42 16.49 20.45 -9.94
N ALA A 43 15.34 20.52 -9.27
CA ALA A 43 14.92 21.66 -8.47
C ALA A 43 15.19 21.38 -6.98
N LEU A 44 16.14 22.12 -6.41
CA LEU A 44 16.39 22.14 -4.97
C LEU A 44 15.54 23.25 -4.36
N VAL A 45 14.55 22.88 -3.54
CA VAL A 45 13.62 23.81 -2.89
C VAL A 45 14.12 24.08 -1.47
N ALA A 46 14.19 25.34 -1.07
CA ALA A 46 14.60 25.71 0.27
C ALA A 46 13.50 25.43 1.32
N GLY A 47 13.91 25.06 2.52
CA GLY A 47 13.02 24.87 3.68
C GLY A 47 12.64 23.42 3.96
N HIS A 48 11.98 23.20 5.11
CA HIS A 48 11.49 21.90 5.51
C HIS A 48 10.09 21.69 4.93
N GLN A 49 10.01 20.95 3.82
CA GLN A 49 8.76 20.65 3.10
C GLN A 49 8.55 19.14 3.03
N SER A 50 7.30 18.70 3.13
CA SER A 50 6.95 17.30 2.91
C SER A 50 7.31 16.87 1.48
N ARG A 51 8.04 15.76 1.34
CA ARG A 51 8.49 15.22 0.04
C ARG A 51 7.31 14.93 -0.88
N VAL A 52 6.24 14.32 -0.34
CA VAL A 52 5.01 14.02 -1.07
C VAL A 52 4.24 15.30 -1.43
N ALA A 53 4.20 16.29 -0.55
CA ALA A 53 3.59 17.59 -0.89
C ALA A 53 4.33 18.28 -2.05
N LEU A 54 5.67 18.26 -2.05
CA LEU A 54 6.47 18.77 -3.17
C LEU A 54 6.22 18.01 -4.47
N LYS A 55 6.08 16.67 -4.41
CA LYS A 55 5.72 15.83 -5.56
C LYS A 55 4.42 16.31 -6.20
N TRP A 56 3.35 16.49 -5.42
CA TRP A 56 2.05 16.91 -5.93
C TRP A 56 1.99 18.37 -6.36
N ALA A 57 2.68 19.28 -5.66
CA ALA A 57 2.78 20.67 -6.06
C ALA A 57 3.49 20.82 -7.42
N ALA A 58 4.58 20.07 -7.63
CA ALA A 58 5.29 20.03 -8.91
C ALA A 58 4.44 19.42 -10.02
N ALA A 59 3.70 18.33 -9.71
CA ALA A 59 2.79 17.71 -10.65
C ALA A 59 1.68 18.67 -11.08
N HIS A 60 1.03 19.35 -10.13
CA HIS A 60 0.02 20.36 -10.42
C HIS A 60 0.57 21.47 -11.34
N ALA A 61 1.76 21.99 -11.07
CA ALA A 61 2.38 23.02 -11.90
C ALA A 61 2.64 22.53 -13.34
N ALA A 62 3.15 21.31 -13.51
CA ALA A 62 3.44 20.75 -14.83
C ALA A 62 2.17 20.40 -15.62
N ILE A 63 1.17 19.80 -14.97
CA ILE A 63 -0.14 19.47 -15.56
C ILE A 63 -0.84 20.76 -16.03
N SER A 64 -0.88 21.79 -15.16
CA SER A 64 -1.46 23.11 -15.50
C SER A 64 -0.71 23.83 -16.62
N ALA A 65 0.55 23.47 -16.87
CA ALA A 65 1.34 23.96 -18.01
C ALA A 65 1.18 23.10 -19.28
N GLY A 66 0.31 22.09 -19.28
CA GLY A 66 0.00 21.26 -20.45
C GLY A 66 0.87 20.00 -20.59
N TRP A 67 1.64 19.62 -19.58
CA TRP A 67 2.52 18.45 -19.63
C TRP A 67 1.88 17.24 -18.95
N PRO A 68 1.82 16.06 -19.61
CA PRO A 68 1.52 14.81 -18.91
C PRO A 68 2.61 14.50 -17.88
N VAL A 69 2.21 14.07 -16.68
CA VAL A 69 3.12 13.81 -15.57
C VAL A 69 2.96 12.37 -15.07
N LEU A 70 4.03 11.59 -15.14
CA LEU A 70 4.13 10.33 -14.42
C LEU A 70 4.72 10.57 -13.03
N LEU A 71 3.92 10.36 -11.99
CA LEU A 71 4.39 10.29 -10.62
C LEU A 71 5.14 8.99 -10.41
N LEU A 72 6.32 9.08 -9.80
CA LEU A 72 7.22 7.95 -9.60
C LEU A 72 7.86 7.99 -8.20
N ASP A 73 7.50 7.03 -7.37
CA ASP A 73 8.13 6.84 -6.06
C ASP A 73 9.55 6.27 -6.18
N PRO A 74 10.52 6.71 -5.35
CA PRO A 74 11.87 6.15 -5.34
C PRO A 74 11.95 4.63 -5.16
N HIS A 75 10.98 4.01 -4.47
CA HIS A 75 10.87 2.57 -4.29
C HIS A 75 10.12 1.92 -5.46
N THR A 76 10.52 2.27 -6.68
CA THR A 76 9.96 1.72 -7.92
C THR A 76 11.09 1.13 -8.77
N ALA A 77 10.94 -0.14 -9.16
CA ALA A 77 11.84 -0.77 -10.11
C ALA A 77 11.37 -0.47 -11.54
N LEU A 78 12.17 0.28 -12.32
CA LEU A 78 11.93 0.45 -13.75
C LEU A 78 12.70 -0.61 -14.53
N ILE A 79 11.99 -1.65 -15.00
CA ILE A 79 12.59 -2.73 -15.79
C ILE A 79 12.67 -2.32 -17.26
N GLN A 80 11.62 -1.66 -17.76
CA GLN A 80 11.51 -1.13 -19.12
C GLN A 80 11.07 0.35 -19.07
N ASP A 81 11.23 1.09 -20.18
CA ASP A 81 10.60 2.43 -20.31
C ASP A 81 9.08 2.23 -20.28
N PRO A 82 8.35 2.80 -19.30
CA PRO A 82 6.90 2.62 -19.20
C PRO A 82 6.11 3.44 -20.23
N SER A 83 6.74 4.43 -20.88
CA SER A 83 6.09 5.37 -21.80
C SER A 83 5.20 4.72 -22.88
N PRO A 84 5.64 3.69 -23.63
CA PRO A 84 4.82 3.08 -24.67
C PRO A 84 3.65 2.22 -24.14
N PHE A 85 3.61 1.93 -22.83
CA PHE A 85 2.62 1.03 -22.23
C PHE A 85 1.39 1.75 -21.63
N PHE A 86 1.36 3.09 -21.68
CA PHE A 86 0.20 3.90 -21.25
C PHE A 86 -0.81 4.10 -22.38
N SER A 87 -2.09 4.02 -22.06
CA SER A 87 -3.20 4.15 -23.02
C SER A 87 -3.50 5.59 -23.41
N ARG A 88 -3.33 6.52 -22.46
CA ARG A 88 -3.55 7.97 -22.54
C ARG A 88 -4.98 8.35 -22.92
N ASP A 89 -5.94 7.52 -22.54
CA ASP A 89 -7.38 7.69 -22.81
C ASP A 89 -8.20 8.01 -21.55
N SER A 90 -7.53 8.28 -20.44
CA SER A 90 -8.12 8.65 -19.16
C SER A 90 -7.32 9.78 -18.51
N ASP A 91 -7.95 10.53 -17.62
CA ASP A 91 -7.27 11.58 -16.85
C ASP A 91 -6.13 11.00 -16.02
N VAL A 92 -6.40 9.87 -15.35
CA VAL A 92 -5.44 9.20 -14.47
C VAL A 92 -5.29 7.72 -14.83
N GLU A 93 -4.08 7.29 -15.17
CA GLU A 93 -3.71 5.87 -15.26
C GLU A 93 -2.84 5.49 -14.06
N ALA A 94 -3.37 4.71 -13.13
CA ALA A 94 -2.68 4.38 -11.88
C ALA A 94 -2.51 2.88 -11.68
N ALA A 95 -1.37 2.50 -11.09
CA ALA A 95 -1.18 1.14 -10.59
C ALA A 95 -2.21 0.83 -9.49
N SER A 96 -2.60 -0.44 -9.38
CA SER A 96 -3.47 -0.91 -8.30
C SER A 96 -2.66 -1.57 -7.21
N ASP A 97 -3.14 -1.41 -5.98
CA ASP A 97 -2.71 -2.20 -4.83
C ASP A 97 -3.19 -3.68 -4.93
N GLY A 98 -4.13 -4.00 -5.84
CA GLY A 98 -4.52 -5.38 -6.15
C GLY A 98 -3.43 -6.22 -6.81
N TRP A 99 -3.57 -7.55 -6.75
CA TRP A 99 -2.56 -8.53 -7.20
C TRP A 99 -3.14 -9.68 -8.02
N ASP A 100 -4.43 -9.63 -8.34
CA ASP A 100 -5.17 -10.50 -9.24
C ASP A 100 -6.26 -9.69 -9.95
N ASP A 101 -6.91 -10.24 -10.98
CA ASP A 101 -7.94 -9.52 -11.75
C ASP A 101 -9.04 -8.93 -10.85
N THR A 102 -9.54 -9.74 -9.91
CA THR A 102 -10.61 -9.38 -8.97
C THR A 102 -10.22 -8.19 -8.10
N THR A 103 -9.03 -8.21 -7.50
CA THR A 103 -8.58 -7.16 -6.58
C THR A 103 -8.05 -5.93 -7.31
N ALA A 104 -7.45 -6.10 -8.49
CA ALA A 104 -6.88 -5.00 -9.27
C ALA A 104 -7.98 -4.17 -9.96
N TYR A 105 -8.94 -4.83 -10.61
CA TYR A 105 -9.99 -4.16 -11.39
C TYR A 105 -11.28 -3.95 -10.61
N GLY A 106 -11.41 -4.62 -9.47
CA GLY A 106 -12.58 -4.56 -8.62
C GLY A 106 -13.62 -5.63 -8.98
N TYR A 107 -14.56 -5.80 -8.06
CA TYR A 107 -15.61 -6.80 -8.16
C TYR A 107 -16.90 -6.31 -7.54
N ASP A 108 -18.01 -6.86 -8.01
CA ASP A 108 -19.31 -6.69 -7.36
C ASP A 108 -19.38 -7.55 -6.10
N HIS A 109 -19.77 -6.93 -5.02
CA HIS A 109 -19.95 -7.53 -3.70
C HIS A 109 -21.40 -7.39 -3.29
N VAL A 110 -21.99 -8.49 -2.86
CA VAL A 110 -23.37 -8.50 -2.34
C VAL A 110 -23.33 -8.47 -0.82
N VAL A 111 -23.91 -7.44 -0.22
CA VAL A 111 -24.25 -7.42 1.21
C VAL A 111 -25.63 -8.05 1.35
N ASP A 112 -25.73 -9.09 2.18
CA ASP A 112 -27.00 -9.72 2.55
C ASP A 112 -27.46 -9.18 3.90
N ASP A 113 -28.55 -8.41 3.89
CA ASP A 113 -29.22 -7.86 5.07
C ASP A 113 -30.65 -8.41 5.16
N PRO A 114 -30.90 -9.48 5.93
CA PRO A 114 -32.21 -10.10 6.04
C PRO A 114 -33.32 -9.16 6.53
N ASP A 115 -32.99 -8.13 7.31
CA ASP A 115 -33.96 -7.19 7.88
C ASP A 115 -34.55 -6.27 6.79
N MET A 116 -33.86 -6.14 5.66
CA MET A 116 -34.30 -5.39 4.48
C MET A 116 -35.32 -6.16 3.61
N GLY A 117 -35.71 -7.39 3.98
CA GLY A 117 -36.80 -8.13 3.32
C GLY A 117 -36.55 -8.39 1.83
N TRP A 118 -37.42 -7.85 0.96
CA TRP A 118 -37.29 -8.05 -0.49
C TRP A 118 -36.04 -7.38 -1.09
N SER A 119 -35.46 -6.39 -0.41
CA SER A 119 -34.23 -5.70 -0.80
C SER A 119 -33.00 -6.19 -0.03
N ARG A 120 -33.02 -7.44 0.48
CA ARG A 120 -31.92 -8.01 1.28
C ARG A 120 -30.57 -8.06 0.59
N PHE A 121 -30.55 -8.12 -0.75
CA PHE A 121 -29.30 -8.20 -1.52
C PHE A 121 -28.93 -6.81 -2.04
N CYS A 122 -28.02 -6.15 -1.35
CA CYS A 122 -27.46 -4.87 -1.74
C CYS A 122 -26.15 -5.10 -2.49
N HIS A 123 -26.15 -4.80 -3.79
CA HIS A 123 -24.95 -4.83 -4.62
C HIS A 123 -24.09 -3.59 -4.36
N GLY A 124 -22.77 -3.79 -4.29
CA GLY A 124 -21.81 -2.73 -4.10
C GLY A 124 -20.49 -3.07 -4.77
N GLY A 125 -19.89 -2.10 -5.46
CA GLY A 125 -18.56 -2.27 -6.04
C GLY A 125 -17.48 -2.22 -4.95
N ARG A 126 -16.51 -3.13 -5.01
CA ARG A 126 -15.27 -3.05 -4.25
C ARG A 126 -14.09 -2.95 -5.20
N VAL A 127 -13.24 -1.96 -4.96
CA VAL A 127 -11.98 -1.75 -5.67
C VAL A 127 -10.91 -1.53 -4.62
N LEU A 128 -9.73 -2.12 -4.78
CA LEU A 128 -8.60 -1.77 -3.93
C LEU A 128 -8.06 -0.38 -4.30
N SER A 129 -7.31 0.21 -3.38
CA SER A 129 -6.69 1.51 -3.60
C SER A 129 -5.83 1.55 -4.87
N SER A 130 -5.75 2.74 -5.46
CA SER A 130 -4.76 3.09 -6.48
C SER A 130 -3.49 3.60 -5.80
N ASP A 131 -2.33 3.23 -6.34
CA ASP A 131 -1.01 3.57 -5.79
C ASP A 131 -0.56 4.96 -6.31
N PRO A 132 -0.46 5.99 -5.44
CA PRO A 132 0.01 7.34 -5.80
C PRO A 132 1.52 7.42 -6.07
N GLY A 133 2.24 6.33 -5.81
CA GLY A 133 3.66 6.15 -6.12
C GLY A 133 3.91 5.78 -7.58
N PHE A 134 2.89 5.38 -8.34
CA PHE A 134 3.01 5.15 -9.78
C PHE A 134 1.69 5.47 -10.50
N ALA A 135 1.53 6.72 -10.91
CA ALA A 135 0.34 7.21 -11.58
C ALA A 135 0.68 8.23 -12.68
N LEU A 136 0.18 8.01 -13.89
CA LEU A 136 0.22 8.98 -14.98
C LEU A 136 -1.01 9.88 -14.89
N LEU A 137 -0.79 11.19 -14.88
CA LEU A 137 -1.82 12.21 -14.96
C LEU A 137 -1.70 12.94 -16.29
N MET A 138 -2.79 12.98 -17.05
CA MET A 138 -2.89 13.71 -18.31
C MET A 138 -3.13 15.22 -18.05
N PRO A 139 -2.77 16.12 -18.96
CA PRO A 139 -2.95 17.56 -18.78
C PRO A 139 -4.41 17.99 -18.97
N THR A 140 -5.30 17.52 -18.08
CA THR A 140 -6.72 17.83 -18.03
C THR A 140 -7.06 18.67 -16.80
N ALA A 141 -8.23 19.33 -16.81
CA ALA A 141 -8.66 20.15 -15.69
C ALA A 141 -8.89 19.29 -14.43
N GLU A 142 -9.41 18.08 -14.62
CA GLU A 142 -9.71 17.09 -13.61
C GLU A 142 -8.41 16.56 -12.97
N SER A 143 -7.39 16.25 -13.79
CA SER A 143 -6.06 15.87 -13.29
C SER A 143 -5.38 16.99 -12.52
N ALA A 144 -5.49 18.24 -13.00
CA ALA A 144 -4.97 19.40 -12.29
C ALA A 144 -5.69 19.58 -10.94
N ALA A 145 -7.01 19.40 -10.90
CA ALA A 145 -7.81 19.46 -9.69
C ALA A 145 -7.42 18.35 -8.68
N VAL A 146 -7.18 17.11 -9.14
CA VAL A 146 -6.64 16.04 -8.28
C VAL A 146 -5.29 16.46 -7.69
N ALA A 147 -4.35 16.90 -8.53
CA ALA A 147 -3.02 17.25 -8.05
C ALA A 147 -3.03 18.43 -7.07
N ALA A 148 -3.86 19.45 -7.33
CA ALA A 148 -4.06 20.58 -6.43
C ALA A 148 -4.70 20.15 -5.11
N LEU A 149 -5.75 19.32 -5.14
CA LEU A 149 -6.45 18.83 -3.95
C LEU A 149 -5.52 18.00 -3.06
N VAL A 150 -4.79 17.05 -3.64
CA VAL A 150 -3.87 16.19 -2.89
C VAL A 150 -2.73 17.03 -2.30
N ALA A 151 -2.13 17.95 -3.07
CA ALA A 151 -1.11 18.87 -2.56
C ALA A 151 -1.63 19.70 -1.38
N ALA A 152 -2.82 20.31 -1.51
CA ALA A 152 -3.40 21.14 -0.47
C ALA A 152 -3.68 20.34 0.82
N ARG A 153 -4.18 19.10 0.70
CA ARG A 153 -4.39 18.23 1.85
C ARG A 153 -3.09 17.85 2.55
N LEU A 154 -2.06 17.48 1.80
CA LEU A 154 -0.75 17.14 2.36
C LEU A 154 -0.09 18.33 3.07
N LEU A 155 -0.23 19.54 2.51
CA LEU A 155 0.26 20.76 3.13
C LEU A 155 -0.51 21.11 4.41
N ASN A 156 -1.84 20.98 4.40
CA ASN A 156 -2.67 21.24 5.57
C ASN A 156 -2.40 20.25 6.70
N GLU A 157 -2.22 18.97 6.40
CA GLU A 157 -1.85 17.94 7.38
C GLU A 157 -0.51 18.28 8.04
N ALA A 158 0.49 18.66 7.23
CA ALA A 158 1.80 19.08 7.75
C ALA A 158 1.70 20.33 8.66
N LEU A 159 0.79 21.27 8.36
CA LEU A 159 0.54 22.43 9.20
C LEU A 159 -0.18 22.08 10.51
N GLN A 160 -1.21 21.23 10.47
CA GLN A 160 -1.97 20.82 11.66
C GLN A 160 -1.10 20.08 12.69
N VAL A 161 -0.18 19.23 12.22
CA VAL A 161 0.83 18.59 13.05
C VAL A 161 1.77 19.62 13.69
N GLY A 162 2.19 20.64 12.93
CA GLY A 162 3.02 21.73 13.43
C GLY A 162 2.34 22.62 14.48
N VAL A 163 1.00 22.73 14.43
CA VAL A 163 0.19 23.44 15.42
C VAL A 163 -0.01 22.58 16.67
N SER A 164 -0.32 21.30 16.51
CA SER A 164 -0.52 20.37 17.65
C SER A 164 0.75 20.19 18.50
N THR A 165 1.94 20.30 17.91
CA THR A 165 3.22 20.22 18.63
C THR A 165 3.61 21.53 19.33
N ARG A 166 2.99 22.66 18.99
CA ARG A 166 3.18 23.96 19.66
C ARG A 166 2.08 24.30 20.66
N SER A 167 0.93 23.64 20.57
CA SER A 167 -0.25 23.92 21.40
C SER A 167 -0.81 22.62 21.97
N THR A 168 -0.21 22.12 23.06
CA THR A 168 -0.95 21.64 24.26
C THR A 168 -0.01 20.99 25.26
N GLY A 169 0.41 21.76 26.27
CA GLY A 169 0.36 21.31 27.65
C GLY A 169 -1.02 21.61 28.23
N VAL A 170 -2.09 21.00 27.70
CA VAL A 170 -3.43 21.00 28.33
C VAL A 170 -4.18 19.74 27.87
N ASN A 171 -4.48 18.86 28.81
CA ASN A 171 -5.37 17.71 28.62
C ASN A 171 -6.81 18.19 28.35
N ARG A 172 -7.37 17.85 27.18
CA ARG A 172 -8.83 17.73 27.01
C ARG A 172 -9.13 16.41 26.30
N GLY A 173 -9.73 15.49 27.04
CA GLY A 173 -10.32 14.29 26.48
C GLY A 173 -11.66 14.62 25.81
N VAL A 174 -11.79 14.25 24.54
CA VAL A 174 -13.06 13.94 23.88
C VAL A 174 -12.81 12.78 22.92
N ALA A 175 -13.74 11.83 22.92
CA ALA A 175 -13.65 10.52 22.31
C ALA A 175 -14.25 10.45 20.88
N GLY A 176 -13.74 9.48 20.10
CA GLY A 176 -14.34 8.92 18.87
C GLY A 176 -13.71 9.45 17.57
N GLY A 177 -13.08 8.67 16.69
CA GLY A 177 -12.92 7.22 16.61
C GLY A 177 -12.58 6.81 15.18
N ALA A 178 -11.30 6.91 14.80
CA ALA A 178 -10.69 6.21 13.66
C ALA A 178 -9.18 6.11 13.93
N ARG A 179 -8.78 5.18 14.81
CA ARG A 179 -7.36 4.86 15.02
C ARG A 179 -6.94 3.84 13.97
N GLY A 180 -6.14 4.29 13.00
CA GLY A 180 -5.25 3.42 12.25
C GLY A 180 -4.37 2.63 13.22
N VAL A 181 -4.26 1.33 12.97
CA VAL A 181 -3.48 0.42 13.82
C VAL A 181 -2.00 0.65 13.55
N GLY A 182 -1.34 1.44 14.40
CA GLY A 182 0.12 1.52 14.43
C GLY A 182 0.71 2.83 14.93
N GLY A 183 0.69 3.09 16.23
CA GLY A 183 1.45 4.20 16.81
C GLY A 183 1.13 4.40 18.30
N GLY A 184 2.12 4.16 19.17
CA GLY A 184 2.01 4.49 20.59
C GLY A 184 1.93 6.01 20.81
N PRO A 185 1.41 6.48 21.95
CA PRO A 185 1.21 7.91 22.18
C PRO A 185 2.57 8.57 22.46
N GLY A 186 3.01 9.49 21.59
CA GLY A 186 4.14 10.38 21.88
C GLY A 186 5.12 10.68 20.74
N GLY A 187 4.95 10.11 19.54
CA GLY A 187 5.73 10.48 18.36
C GLY A 187 4.95 11.43 17.46
N GLY A 188 5.52 12.58 17.10
CA GLY A 188 5.07 13.30 15.90
C GLY A 188 5.22 12.40 14.67
N PRO A 189 4.58 12.74 13.54
CA PRO A 189 4.50 11.82 12.42
C PRO A 189 5.88 11.44 11.92
N GLY A 190 6.13 10.13 11.86
CA GLY A 190 7.29 9.59 11.19
C GLY A 190 7.20 9.80 9.68
N PRO A 191 8.29 9.59 8.92
CA PRO A 191 8.28 9.70 7.46
C PRO A 191 7.18 8.87 6.78
N GLY A 192 6.75 7.77 7.40
CA GLY A 192 5.68 6.91 6.90
C GLY A 192 4.28 7.52 7.00
N ASP A 193 4.01 8.43 7.94
CA ASP A 193 2.66 8.94 8.16
C ASP A 193 2.20 9.89 7.04
N ALA A 194 3.14 10.62 6.43
CA ALA A 194 2.85 11.47 5.27
C ALA A 194 2.66 10.66 3.98
N GLU A 195 3.39 9.55 3.83
CA GLU A 195 3.27 8.62 2.69
C GLU A 195 1.95 7.83 2.80
N ASP A 196 1.57 7.39 4.01
CA ASP A 196 0.27 6.77 4.28
C ASP A 196 -0.90 7.76 4.06
N PHE A 197 -0.74 9.01 4.50
CA PHE A 197 -1.76 10.04 4.27
C PHE A 197 -1.88 10.44 2.79
N GLU A 198 -0.78 10.38 2.02
CA GLU A 198 -0.82 10.56 0.57
C GLU A 198 -1.70 9.49 -0.11
N HIS A 199 -1.55 8.22 0.28
CA HIS A 199 -2.41 7.14 -0.21
C HIS A 199 -3.89 7.43 0.06
N LEU A 200 -4.24 7.88 1.27
CA LEU A 200 -5.60 8.26 1.61
C LEU A 200 -6.09 9.45 0.76
N ALA A 201 -5.32 10.54 0.73
CA ALA A 201 -5.70 11.76 0.05
C ALA A 201 -5.90 11.55 -1.46
N PHE A 202 -5.04 10.76 -2.08
CA PHE A 202 -5.15 10.40 -3.50
C PHE A 202 -6.38 9.54 -3.79
N ASN A 203 -6.63 8.51 -2.99
CA ASN A 203 -7.77 7.63 -3.20
C ASN A 203 -9.10 8.34 -2.95
N GLU A 204 -9.19 9.19 -1.93
CA GLU A 204 -10.37 10.03 -1.74
C GLU A 204 -10.56 11.02 -2.91
N ALA A 205 -9.49 11.61 -3.45
CA ALA A 205 -9.59 12.50 -4.61
C ALA A 205 -10.11 11.81 -5.89
N ILE A 206 -9.95 10.49 -6.00
CA ILE A 206 -10.41 9.70 -7.15
C ILE A 206 -11.79 9.08 -6.92
N PHE A 207 -12.07 8.58 -5.71
CA PHE A 207 -13.24 7.75 -5.45
C PHE A 207 -14.35 8.43 -4.65
N LEU A 208 -14.07 9.49 -3.89
CA LEU A 208 -15.06 10.12 -3.04
C LEU A 208 -16.04 10.96 -3.89
N PRO A 209 -17.35 10.69 -3.87
CA PRO A 209 -18.31 11.50 -4.61
C PRO A 209 -18.45 12.89 -3.98
N SER A 210 -18.86 13.89 -4.78
CA SER A 210 -19.20 15.21 -4.27
C SER A 210 -20.29 15.11 -3.19
N HIS A 211 -20.09 15.76 -2.04
CA HIS A 211 -21.06 15.77 -0.96
C HIS A 211 -20.91 17.03 -0.08
N GLY A 212 -22.02 17.62 0.33
CA GLY A 212 -21.99 18.85 1.13
C GLY A 212 -21.19 19.95 0.43
N ALA A 213 -20.12 20.44 1.09
CA ALA A 213 -19.20 21.45 0.53
C ALA A 213 -18.03 20.86 -0.27
N TYR A 214 -17.86 19.53 -0.29
CA TYR A 214 -16.82 18.86 -1.05
C TYR A 214 -17.26 18.65 -2.50
N VAL A 215 -16.40 19.05 -3.44
CA VAL A 215 -16.58 18.82 -4.88
C VAL A 215 -15.47 17.88 -5.34
N ALA A 216 -15.87 16.71 -5.83
CA ALA A 216 -14.95 15.72 -6.38
C ALA A 216 -14.33 16.22 -7.69
N PRO A 217 -13.03 15.95 -7.95
CA PRO A 217 -12.39 16.24 -9.23
C PRO A 217 -13.04 15.55 -10.43
N GLY A 218 -13.68 14.40 -10.24
CA GLY A 218 -14.46 13.73 -11.29
C GLY A 218 -13.62 13.07 -12.40
N VAL A 219 -12.39 12.64 -12.08
CA VAL A 219 -11.48 12.03 -13.07
C VAL A 219 -12.02 10.73 -13.67
N MET A 220 -11.79 10.54 -14.97
CA MET A 220 -11.78 9.23 -15.59
C MET A 220 -10.47 8.52 -15.22
N ARG A 221 -10.59 7.35 -14.58
CA ARG A 221 -9.45 6.58 -14.10
C ARG A 221 -9.35 5.22 -14.79
N ARG A 222 -8.15 4.87 -15.23
CA ARG A 222 -7.79 3.54 -15.71
C ARG A 222 -6.87 2.84 -14.71
N THR A 223 -7.17 1.57 -14.43
CA THR A 223 -6.25 0.69 -13.72
C THR A 223 -5.20 0.17 -14.68
N LEU A 224 -3.93 0.33 -14.34
CA LEU A 224 -2.83 -0.32 -15.07
C LEU A 224 -2.87 -1.84 -14.86
N ASN A 225 -2.50 -2.61 -15.89
CA ASN A 225 -2.45 -4.07 -15.80
C ASN A 225 -1.46 -4.51 -14.71
N TYR A 226 -1.93 -5.23 -13.70
CA TYR A 226 -1.15 -5.59 -12.51
C TYR A 226 -0.01 -6.59 -12.76
N LEU A 227 0.04 -7.25 -13.92
CA LEU A 227 1.17 -8.11 -14.33
C LEU A 227 2.27 -7.31 -15.03
N CYS A 228 1.92 -6.23 -15.72
CA CYS A 228 2.88 -5.31 -16.35
C CYS A 228 3.38 -4.23 -15.38
N PHE A 229 2.49 -3.69 -14.56
CA PHE A 229 2.76 -2.66 -13.55
C PHE A 229 2.52 -3.26 -12.17
N ALA A 230 3.37 -4.23 -11.83
CA ALA A 230 3.18 -5.05 -10.65
C ALA A 230 3.51 -4.29 -9.38
N ASN A 231 2.82 -4.61 -8.29
CA ASN A 231 3.31 -4.26 -6.96
C ASN A 231 4.12 -5.42 -6.35
N SER A 232 4.80 -5.14 -5.25
CA SER A 232 5.62 -6.13 -4.55
C SER A 232 4.80 -7.33 -4.07
N LYS A 233 3.51 -7.19 -3.77
CA LYS A 233 2.69 -8.35 -3.39
C LYS A 233 2.46 -9.28 -4.58
N ALA A 234 2.16 -8.73 -5.76
CA ALA A 234 2.07 -9.51 -6.99
C ALA A 234 3.37 -10.28 -7.26
N VAL A 235 4.53 -9.61 -7.20
CA VAL A 235 5.82 -10.24 -7.50
C VAL A 235 6.22 -11.31 -6.47
N PHE A 236 6.23 -10.94 -5.19
CA PHE A 236 6.81 -11.79 -4.15
C PHE A 236 5.86 -12.90 -3.70
N ARG A 237 4.55 -12.67 -3.69
CA ARG A 237 3.62 -13.71 -3.21
C ARG A 237 3.20 -14.66 -4.33
N PHE A 238 3.13 -14.18 -5.57
CA PHE A 238 2.52 -14.93 -6.68
C PHE A 238 3.48 -15.14 -7.84
N MET A 239 3.91 -14.09 -8.53
CA MET A 239 4.60 -14.22 -9.82
C MET A 239 5.88 -15.04 -9.72
N ARG A 240 6.73 -14.81 -8.71
CA ARG A 240 8.01 -15.53 -8.57
C ARG A 240 7.85 -17.05 -8.38
N LYS A 241 6.66 -17.52 -7.98
CA LYS A 241 6.35 -18.93 -7.72
C LYS A 241 5.61 -19.60 -8.87
N ASP A 242 5.07 -18.81 -9.78
CA ASP A 242 4.40 -19.32 -10.96
C ASP A 242 5.42 -19.78 -12.01
N ARG A 243 5.11 -20.88 -12.70
CA ARG A 243 6.02 -21.45 -13.71
C ARG A 243 6.27 -20.51 -14.88
N ARG A 244 5.27 -19.75 -15.30
CA ARG A 244 5.35 -18.82 -16.44
C ARG A 244 5.75 -17.42 -16.00
N PHE A 245 5.15 -16.91 -14.93
CA PHE A 245 5.43 -15.54 -14.47
C PHE A 245 6.71 -15.43 -13.62
N GLY A 246 7.23 -16.56 -13.12
CA GLY A 246 8.49 -16.63 -12.39
C GLY A 246 9.71 -16.75 -13.31
N ASP A 247 9.50 -17.15 -14.56
CA ASP A 247 10.51 -17.11 -15.61
C ASP A 247 10.56 -15.72 -16.24
N ARG A 248 11.70 -15.05 -16.09
CA ARG A 248 11.87 -13.67 -16.59
C ARG A 248 11.84 -13.59 -18.12
N ASP A 249 12.26 -14.68 -18.79
CA ASP A 249 12.37 -14.72 -20.25
C ASP A 249 10.98 -14.98 -20.86
N ALA A 250 10.06 -15.57 -20.09
CA ALA A 250 8.65 -15.73 -20.44
C ALA A 250 7.80 -14.51 -20.07
N HIS A 251 8.09 -13.85 -18.93
CA HIS A 251 7.41 -12.64 -18.49
C HIS A 251 8.30 -11.75 -17.61
N ALA A 252 8.43 -10.48 -17.99
CA ALA A 252 9.04 -9.45 -17.17
C ALA A 252 8.07 -8.27 -17.02
N PRO A 253 7.76 -7.81 -15.79
CA PRO A 253 7.03 -6.57 -15.59
C PRO A 253 7.73 -5.41 -16.29
N VAL A 254 6.96 -4.39 -16.68
CA VAL A 254 7.48 -3.09 -17.10
C VAL A 254 8.01 -2.36 -15.87
N VAL A 255 7.23 -2.41 -14.78
CA VAL A 255 7.49 -1.74 -13.51
C VAL A 255 7.14 -2.66 -12.34
N VAL A 256 7.90 -2.56 -11.24
CA VAL A 256 7.54 -3.13 -9.94
C VAL A 256 7.51 -2.04 -8.86
N ARG A 257 6.34 -1.75 -8.27
CA ARG A 257 6.17 -0.84 -7.13
C ARG A 257 6.32 -1.57 -5.79
N LEU A 258 7.22 -1.12 -4.93
CA LEU A 258 7.42 -1.72 -3.62
C LEU A 258 6.52 -1.04 -2.58
N SER A 259 5.23 -1.41 -2.53
CA SER A 259 4.20 -0.76 -1.67
C SER A 259 3.75 -1.53 -0.43
N TYR A 260 4.14 -2.80 -0.27
CA TYR A 260 3.56 -3.69 0.74
C TYR A 260 4.54 -4.23 1.77
N HIS A 261 5.82 -4.28 1.43
CA HIS A 261 6.81 -5.05 2.16
C HIS A 261 7.79 -4.13 2.87
N ARG A 262 8.24 -4.53 4.05
CA ARG A 262 9.38 -3.88 4.72
C ARG A 262 10.68 -4.10 3.94
N ALA A 263 11.70 -3.32 4.28
CA ALA A 263 13.02 -3.35 3.64
C ALA A 263 12.92 -3.15 2.11
N GLU A 264 12.08 -2.21 1.71
CA GLU A 264 11.83 -1.87 0.29
C GLU A 264 13.11 -1.65 -0.50
N PRO A 265 14.17 -0.97 0.01
CA PRO A 265 15.41 -0.80 -0.76
C PRO A 265 16.10 -2.13 -1.08
N ALA A 266 16.17 -3.07 -0.15
CA ALA A 266 16.80 -4.38 -0.38
C ALA A 266 15.97 -5.23 -1.36
N ARG A 267 14.64 -5.22 -1.21
CA ARG A 267 13.72 -5.90 -2.14
C ARG A 267 13.76 -5.30 -3.54
N LEU A 268 13.91 -3.98 -3.64
CA LEU A 268 14.08 -3.27 -4.91
C LEU A 268 15.34 -3.76 -5.63
N GLU A 269 16.47 -3.91 -4.93
CA GLU A 269 17.70 -4.45 -5.52
C GLU A 269 17.52 -5.87 -6.04
N ASP A 270 16.86 -6.74 -5.27
CA ASP A 270 16.64 -8.14 -5.67
C ASP A 270 15.68 -8.27 -6.86
N VAL A 271 14.70 -7.37 -6.98
CA VAL A 271 13.86 -7.25 -8.18
C VAL A 271 14.71 -6.92 -9.40
N TYR A 272 15.63 -5.95 -9.28
CA TYR A 272 16.54 -5.63 -10.38
C TYR A 272 17.50 -6.79 -10.68
N LEU A 273 18.05 -7.49 -9.67
CA LEU A 273 18.90 -8.68 -9.88
C LEU A 273 18.17 -9.77 -10.66
N LYS A 274 16.90 -10.05 -10.31
CA LYS A 274 16.07 -11.03 -11.02
C LYS A 274 15.86 -10.62 -12.49
N TYR A 275 15.32 -9.43 -12.72
CA TYR A 275 14.79 -9.07 -14.04
C TYR A 275 15.85 -8.47 -14.97
N LEU A 276 16.90 -7.82 -14.46
CA LEU A 276 17.98 -7.26 -15.28
C LEU A 276 19.17 -8.21 -15.43
N GLU A 277 19.52 -8.95 -14.37
CA GLU A 277 20.76 -9.75 -14.34
C GLU A 277 20.50 -11.26 -14.39
N GLY A 278 19.26 -11.69 -14.14
CA GLY A 278 18.88 -13.12 -14.19
C GLY A 278 19.20 -13.87 -12.91
N ASN A 279 19.70 -13.17 -11.90
CA ASN A 279 19.95 -13.73 -10.60
C ASN A 279 18.68 -13.66 -9.75
N GLY A 280 17.85 -14.71 -9.86
CA GLY A 280 16.62 -14.84 -9.08
C GLY A 280 16.80 -15.41 -7.67
N GLY A 281 17.99 -15.88 -7.32
CA GLY A 281 18.28 -16.50 -6.02
C GLY A 281 17.92 -15.60 -4.83
N PRO A 282 18.42 -14.35 -4.78
CA PRO A 282 18.11 -13.39 -3.72
C PRO A 282 16.60 -13.13 -3.56
N LEU A 283 15.90 -12.94 -4.69
CA LEU A 283 14.45 -12.74 -4.68
C LEU A 283 13.70 -13.90 -4.02
N GLY A 284 14.20 -15.14 -4.12
CA GLY A 284 13.61 -16.34 -3.50
C GLY A 284 13.80 -16.43 -1.99
N THR A 285 14.75 -15.69 -1.40
CA THR A 285 15.05 -15.73 0.04
C THR A 285 14.02 -15.00 0.90
N TRP A 286 13.29 -14.05 0.30
CA TRP A 286 12.31 -13.26 1.02
C TRP A 286 11.09 -14.09 1.42
N SER A 287 10.57 -13.85 2.64
CA SER A 287 9.25 -14.32 3.02
C SER A 287 8.15 -13.60 2.23
N ASP A 288 6.98 -14.26 2.13
CA ASP A 288 5.78 -13.72 1.49
C ASP A 288 5.05 -12.66 2.32
N GLY A 289 5.44 -12.48 3.59
CA GLY A 289 4.70 -11.67 4.55
C GLY A 289 5.07 -10.18 4.53
N ASN A 290 4.11 -9.34 4.91
CA ASN A 290 4.26 -7.88 5.06
C ASN A 290 4.93 -7.46 6.41
N GLY A 291 5.62 -8.37 7.13
CA GLY A 291 6.38 -8.12 8.37
C GLY A 291 6.85 -9.43 9.03
N LYS A 292 8.00 -9.55 9.72
CA LYS A 292 8.94 -8.62 10.41
C LYS A 292 10.32 -8.62 9.70
N GLY A 293 11.05 -7.52 9.60
CA GLY A 293 11.93 -6.96 10.64
C GLY A 293 13.38 -7.27 10.25
N GLU A 294 14.20 -6.23 10.00
CA GLU A 294 15.62 -6.40 9.69
C GLU A 294 16.32 -7.16 10.82
N GLY A 295 17.02 -8.24 10.44
CA GLY A 295 17.81 -9.04 11.36
C GLY A 295 17.59 -10.54 11.22
N ALA A 296 17.85 -11.10 10.03
CA ALA A 296 18.47 -12.42 9.88
C ALA A 296 18.69 -12.73 8.40
N ALA A 297 19.95 -12.83 8.00
CA ALA A 297 20.32 -13.91 7.10
C ALA A 297 20.00 -15.21 7.85
N GLY A 298 18.86 -15.84 7.54
CA GLY A 298 18.47 -17.09 8.16
C GLY A 298 16.99 -17.16 8.50
N GLY A 299 16.30 -18.07 7.83
CA GLY A 299 15.11 -18.73 8.35
C GLY A 299 13.85 -17.87 8.38
N ASP A 300 12.80 -18.46 7.83
CA ASP A 300 11.41 -18.06 8.01
C ASP A 300 11.06 -18.04 9.51
N ASN A 301 11.38 -16.94 10.18
CA ASN A 301 10.71 -16.52 11.40
C ASN A 301 9.57 -15.58 11.02
N SER A 302 8.74 -15.98 10.03
CA SER A 302 7.32 -15.75 10.22
C SER A 302 7.02 -16.02 11.69
N ALA A 303 6.21 -15.17 12.28
CA ALA A 303 5.50 -15.68 13.42
C ALA A 303 4.60 -16.84 12.90
N THR A 304 5.17 -18.04 12.66
CA THR A 304 4.70 -19.18 13.46
C THR A 304 4.53 -18.56 14.82
N CYS A 305 3.29 -18.43 15.31
CA CYS A 305 3.07 -17.99 16.67
C CYS A 305 4.18 -18.66 17.47
N LYS A 306 5.23 -17.91 17.91
CA LYS A 306 6.26 -18.46 18.79
C LYS A 306 5.41 -19.06 19.85
N MET A 307 5.27 -20.39 19.94
CA MET A 307 4.09 -21.02 20.56
C MET A 307 3.84 -20.20 21.81
N HIS A 308 2.84 -19.31 21.76
CA HIS A 308 2.53 -18.52 22.94
C HIS A 308 2.23 -19.61 23.94
N ALA A 309 2.90 -19.55 25.11
CA ALA A 309 2.91 -20.61 26.13
C ALA A 309 1.68 -21.49 25.96
N ALA A 310 1.90 -22.75 25.54
CA ALA A 310 0.92 -23.63 24.89
C ALA A 310 -0.52 -23.23 25.19
N LEU A 311 -1.33 -22.89 24.16
CA LEU A 311 -2.75 -22.55 24.28
C LEU A 311 -3.37 -23.38 25.41
N VAL A 312 -3.64 -22.73 26.54
CA VAL A 312 -4.15 -23.45 27.70
C VAL A 312 -5.61 -23.70 27.41
N ALA A 313 -5.96 -24.99 27.26
CA ALA A 313 -7.34 -25.39 27.15
C ALA A 313 -8.12 -24.76 28.32
N PRO A 314 -9.16 -23.97 28.03
CA PRO A 314 -9.89 -23.28 29.07
C PRO A 314 -10.61 -24.31 29.94
N THR A 315 -10.52 -24.14 31.25
CA THR A 315 -11.34 -24.92 32.19
C THR A 315 -12.81 -24.46 32.07
N PRO A 316 -13.80 -25.31 32.43
CA PRO A 316 -15.21 -24.93 32.38
C PRO A 316 -15.52 -23.59 33.07
N GLY A 317 -14.91 -23.33 34.24
CA GLY A 317 -15.08 -22.07 34.96
C GLY A 317 -14.47 -20.85 34.25
N GLN A 318 -13.39 -21.03 33.47
CA GLN A 318 -12.80 -19.95 32.67
C GLN A 318 -13.60 -19.68 31.39
N GLU A 319 -14.19 -20.72 30.80
CA GLU A 319 -15.12 -20.57 29.69
C GLU A 319 -16.35 -19.78 30.14
N ASP A 320 -16.90 -20.11 31.31
CA ASP A 320 -18.07 -19.44 31.86
C ASP A 320 -17.76 -18.02 32.40
N ALA A 321 -16.51 -17.70 32.73
CA ALA A 321 -16.14 -16.34 33.13
C ALA A 321 -15.95 -15.38 31.93
N SER A 322 -15.76 -15.91 30.70
CA SER A 322 -15.48 -15.11 29.51
C SER A 322 -16.70 -15.07 28.58
N ALA A 323 -17.31 -13.89 28.44
CA ALA A 323 -18.45 -13.68 27.54
C ALA A 323 -18.14 -14.12 26.09
N MET A 324 -16.89 -13.92 25.64
CA MET A 324 -16.44 -14.33 24.31
C MET A 324 -16.29 -15.86 24.20
N ALA A 325 -15.77 -16.54 25.24
CA ALA A 325 -15.63 -17.99 25.24
C ALA A 325 -17.00 -18.70 25.32
N GLN A 326 -17.91 -18.19 26.16
CA GLN A 326 -19.30 -18.64 26.19
C GLN A 326 -19.96 -18.49 24.82
N HIS A 327 -19.76 -17.34 24.16
CA HIS A 327 -20.31 -17.07 22.84
C HIS A 327 -19.83 -18.11 21.81
N PHE A 328 -18.52 -18.39 21.74
CA PHE A 328 -18.01 -19.43 20.84
C PHE A 328 -18.54 -20.84 21.15
N ARG A 329 -18.65 -21.22 22.43
CA ARG A 329 -19.15 -22.55 22.84
C ARG A 329 -20.64 -22.74 22.52
N LEU A 330 -21.45 -21.72 22.76
CA LEU A 330 -22.91 -21.80 22.63
C LEU A 330 -23.37 -21.73 21.17
N HIS A 331 -22.59 -21.09 20.29
CA HIS A 331 -22.88 -20.97 18.86
C HIS A 331 -22.04 -22.01 18.13
N ARG A 332 -22.64 -23.15 17.71
CA ARG A 332 -21.86 -24.32 17.23
C ARG A 332 -21.49 -24.29 15.75
N THR A 333 -22.02 -23.33 15.00
CA THR A 333 -21.87 -23.22 13.55
C THR A 333 -21.29 -21.86 13.21
N TRP A 334 -19.98 -21.80 13.10
CA TRP A 334 -19.26 -20.62 12.65
C TRP A 334 -18.84 -20.77 11.18
N SER A 335 -18.67 -19.63 10.52
CA SER A 335 -18.09 -19.55 9.17
C SER A 335 -16.87 -18.65 9.19
N TRP A 336 -15.79 -19.05 8.53
CA TRP A 336 -14.64 -18.19 8.26
C TRP A 336 -14.35 -18.20 6.77
N GLY A 337 -14.40 -17.02 6.14
CA GLY A 337 -14.20 -16.89 4.69
C GLY A 337 -15.17 -17.71 3.84
N GLY A 338 -16.41 -17.89 4.29
CA GLY A 338 -17.44 -18.68 3.59
C GLY A 338 -17.33 -20.20 3.76
N VAL A 339 -16.32 -20.69 4.48
CA VAL A 339 -16.14 -22.10 4.77
C VAL A 339 -16.92 -22.46 6.05
N THR A 340 -17.64 -23.59 6.06
CA THR A 340 -18.46 -24.05 7.18
C THR A 340 -18.43 -25.59 7.29
N PRO A 341 -18.73 -26.17 8.47
CA PRO A 341 -18.86 -25.52 9.77
C PRO A 341 -17.53 -25.45 10.54
N PHE A 342 -17.35 -24.38 11.29
CA PHE A 342 -16.36 -24.30 12.37
C PHE A 342 -17.07 -24.51 13.70
N THR A 343 -16.59 -25.43 14.52
CA THR A 343 -17.21 -25.73 15.82
C THR A 343 -16.20 -25.60 16.95
N PHE A 344 -16.48 -24.66 17.85
CA PHE A 344 -15.77 -24.52 19.11
C PHE A 344 -16.46 -25.40 20.16
N GLY A 345 -15.79 -26.47 20.55
CA GLY A 345 -16.22 -27.42 21.55
C GLY A 345 -15.63 -27.11 22.93
N PRO A 346 -16.22 -27.69 23.99
CA PRO A 346 -15.76 -27.52 25.37
C PRO A 346 -14.33 -28.04 25.54
N GLY A 347 -13.60 -27.47 26.51
CA GLY A 347 -12.23 -27.87 26.83
C GLY A 347 -11.25 -27.51 25.73
N GLY A 348 -11.55 -26.46 24.97
CA GLY A 348 -10.65 -25.97 23.92
C GLY A 348 -10.63 -26.81 22.65
N ARG A 349 -11.62 -27.69 22.37
CA ARG A 349 -11.64 -28.48 21.14
C ARG A 349 -12.12 -27.66 19.94
N LEU A 350 -11.40 -27.65 18.84
CA LEU A 350 -11.82 -27.00 17.58
C LEU A 350 -12.04 -28.06 16.50
N SER A 351 -13.16 -27.98 15.78
CA SER A 351 -13.42 -28.77 14.58
C SER A 351 -13.51 -27.83 13.37
N THR A 352 -12.74 -28.12 12.34
CA THR A 352 -12.74 -27.39 11.07
C THR A 352 -12.86 -28.35 9.89
N PRO A 353 -13.24 -27.88 8.69
CA PRO A 353 -13.25 -28.71 7.49
C PRO A 353 -11.87 -29.25 7.07
N TRP A 354 -10.78 -28.70 7.63
CA TRP A 354 -9.40 -29.12 7.34
C TRP A 354 -8.80 -30.00 8.45
N GLY A 355 -9.57 -30.32 9.49
CA GLY A 355 -9.13 -31.19 10.58
C GLY A 355 -9.51 -30.68 11.97
N ALA A 356 -9.18 -31.50 12.96
CA ALA A 356 -9.33 -31.15 14.37
C ALA A 356 -8.18 -30.26 14.85
N GLY A 357 -8.49 -29.32 15.74
CA GLY A 357 -7.53 -28.41 16.35
C GLY A 357 -7.88 -28.08 17.80
N GLN A 358 -7.20 -27.08 18.35
CA GLN A 358 -7.47 -26.56 19.69
C GLN A 358 -7.66 -25.04 19.65
N TRP A 359 -8.52 -24.55 20.53
CA TRP A 359 -8.70 -23.13 20.85
C TRP A 359 -8.48 -22.92 22.35
N GLY A 360 -8.12 -21.72 22.76
CA GLY A 360 -7.94 -21.40 24.17
C GLY A 360 -7.85 -19.90 24.42
N LEU A 361 -7.75 -19.56 25.70
CA LEU A 361 -7.67 -18.17 26.13
C LEU A 361 -6.22 -17.70 26.11
N VAL A 362 -5.98 -16.50 25.58
CA VAL A 362 -4.68 -15.84 25.71
C VAL A 362 -4.64 -15.20 27.10
N PRO A 363 -3.63 -15.52 27.94
CA PRO A 363 -3.49 -14.87 29.24
C PRO A 363 -3.35 -13.36 29.06
N ALA A 364 -4.07 -12.58 29.87
CA ALA A 364 -3.79 -11.16 30.00
C ALA A 364 -2.34 -11.00 30.49
N ARG A 365 -1.58 -10.14 29.83
CA ARG A 365 -0.21 -9.81 30.25
C ARG A 365 -0.23 -8.79 31.38
#